data_AF-A0A5K1JSC1-F1
#
_entry.id   AF-A0A5K1JSC1-F1
#
_cell.length_a   1.000
_cell.length_b   1.000
_cell.length_c   1.000
_cell.angle_alpha   90.00
_cell.angle_beta   90.00
_cell.angle_gamma   90.00
#
_symmetry.space_group_name_H-M   'P 1'
#
loop_
_entity.id
_entity.type
_entity.pdbx_description
1 polymer ?
#
loop_
_entity_poly.entity_id
_entity_poly.type
_entity_poly.pdbx_seq_one_letter_code
_entity_poly.pdbx_strand_id
1 'polypeptide(L)'
;MLRYVITWEALEHAGPGKYDYEFMDYTIRVLRKIKEYGFRVYLDPHQDIWSRFSGGSGAPYWTLPACGINPRNFTATGTAIIHSEYPSTSKPTPEDLPAMIWSTNYGRLASQTLFTLFFAGREFAPKCIIDGQNIQDYLQSHFIDAVAQLAQRIRDNASDLLDECILGWDSMNEPAEGFCGYEDLNKSLRLGMGAAQTVDHWVFSSMGPKKDKTVTIDPRGRKMWADAATEPNGVHPKWGWKRDPGWELGTCIWALHDVWDVDSGEVLLPYYFRQHLNGDKLEFTEDFWRPHLEVFSTRIRELHPEAILFIAPPVFVPPPQIDEQYLKGRCCYSTHYYDGLTLVSRHWS
;
A
#
# COMPACT_ATOMS: atom_id res chain seq x y z
N MET A 1 -6.68 -24.50 10.25
CA MET A 1 -5.59 -23.53 9.99
C MET A 1 -6.22 -22.15 9.91
N LEU A 2 -5.61 -21.11 10.48
CA LEU A 2 -6.13 -19.75 10.48
C LEU A 2 -5.12 -18.83 9.77
N ARG A 3 -5.64 -17.94 8.94
CA ARG A 3 -4.89 -16.77 8.47
C ARG A 3 -4.97 -15.72 9.57
N TYR A 4 -3.86 -15.49 10.28
CA TYR A 4 -3.85 -14.56 11.39
C TYR A 4 -3.36 -13.19 10.92
N VAL A 5 -4.30 -12.26 10.85
CA VAL A 5 -4.07 -10.89 10.36
C VAL A 5 -3.32 -10.06 11.38
N ILE A 6 -2.27 -9.39 10.91
CA ILE A 6 -1.58 -8.29 11.59
C ILE A 6 -1.45 -7.11 10.62
N THR A 7 -1.57 -5.88 11.10
CA THR A 7 -1.36 -4.70 10.25
C THR A 7 -0.08 -4.00 10.64
N TRP A 8 0.61 -3.40 9.67
CA TRP A 8 1.78 -2.58 9.93
C TRP A 8 1.46 -1.42 10.91
N GLU A 9 0.28 -0.81 10.79
CA GLU A 9 -0.21 0.20 11.73
C GLU A 9 -0.20 -0.32 13.16
N ALA A 10 -0.69 -1.53 13.42
CA ALA A 10 -0.72 -2.07 14.78
C ALA A 10 0.68 -2.32 15.37
N LEU A 11 1.70 -2.50 14.52
CA LEU A 11 3.08 -2.73 14.95
C LEU A 11 3.88 -1.44 15.15
N GLU A 12 3.59 -0.37 14.39
CA GLU A 12 4.47 0.81 14.29
C GLU A 12 3.67 2.14 14.12
N HIS A 13 2.52 2.28 14.80
CA HIS A 13 1.65 3.46 14.66
C HIS A 13 2.27 4.79 15.12
N ALA A 14 3.17 4.76 16.12
CA ALA A 14 3.68 5.97 16.77
C ALA A 14 4.64 6.77 15.87
N GLY A 15 5.28 6.10 14.93
CA GLY A 15 6.27 6.68 14.01
C GLY A 15 7.33 5.66 13.60
N PRO A 16 8.18 6.02 12.64
CA PRO A 16 9.27 5.16 12.17
C PRO A 16 10.18 4.74 13.34
N GLY A 17 10.45 3.44 13.43
CA GLY A 17 11.23 2.76 14.48
C GLY A 17 10.57 2.69 15.85
N LYS A 18 9.29 3.09 15.99
CA LYS A 18 8.59 3.13 17.29
C LYS A 18 7.53 2.05 17.37
N TYR A 19 7.95 0.88 17.86
CA TYR A 19 7.14 -0.32 17.88
C TYR A 19 6.18 -0.41 19.09
N ASP A 20 5.01 -1.00 18.86
CA ASP A 20 4.01 -1.28 19.90
C ASP A 20 4.20 -2.68 20.50
N TYR A 21 5.04 -2.78 21.53
CA TYR A 21 5.29 -4.05 22.22
C TYR A 21 4.08 -4.55 23.02
N GLU A 22 3.16 -3.67 23.44
CA GLU A 22 1.93 -4.09 24.14
C GLU A 22 1.01 -4.84 23.18
N PHE A 23 0.87 -4.35 21.94
CA PHE A 23 0.14 -5.04 20.88
C PHE A 23 0.79 -6.38 20.49
N MET A 24 2.12 -6.44 20.41
CA MET A 24 2.84 -7.70 20.13
C MET A 24 2.61 -8.73 21.25
N ASP A 25 2.66 -8.31 22.51
CA ASP A 25 2.40 -9.18 23.66
C ASP A 25 0.92 -9.63 23.71
N TYR A 26 -0.01 -8.76 23.33
CA TYR A 26 -1.41 -9.14 23.10
C TYR A 26 -1.54 -10.21 22.00
N THR A 27 -0.88 -10.02 20.86
CA THR A 27 -0.87 -10.98 19.76
C THR A 27 -0.35 -12.35 20.20
N ILE A 28 0.74 -12.40 20.98
CA ILE A 28 1.27 -13.65 21.55
C ILE A 28 0.24 -14.34 22.45
N ARG A 29 -0.50 -13.59 23.30
CA ARG A 29 -1.56 -14.17 24.13
C ARG A 29 -2.69 -14.80 23.31
N VAL A 30 -3.09 -14.14 22.21
CA VAL A 30 -4.10 -14.70 21.29
C VAL A 30 -3.56 -15.96 20.61
N LEU A 31 -2.31 -15.95 20.14
CA LEU A 31 -1.67 -17.12 19.53
C LEU A 31 -1.54 -18.30 20.50
N ARG A 32 -1.27 -18.04 21.79
CA ARG A 32 -1.31 -19.08 22.83
C ARG A 32 -2.72 -19.69 22.97
N LYS A 33 -3.78 -18.87 22.93
CA LYS A 33 -5.15 -19.39 22.91
C LYS A 33 -5.44 -20.22 21.67
N ILE A 34 -5.01 -19.78 20.50
CA ILE A 34 -5.15 -20.55 19.27
C ILE A 34 -4.46 -21.92 19.40
N LYS A 35 -3.25 -21.97 19.97
CA LYS A 35 -2.52 -23.20 20.27
C LYS A 35 -3.26 -24.11 21.25
N GLU A 36 -3.84 -23.58 22.33
CA GLU A 36 -4.63 -24.36 23.31
C GLU A 36 -5.80 -25.12 22.65
N TYR A 37 -6.40 -24.55 21.60
CA TYR A 37 -7.46 -25.20 20.82
C TYR A 37 -6.94 -26.12 19.69
N GLY A 38 -5.62 -26.33 19.59
CA GLY A 38 -5.01 -27.19 18.58
C GLY A 38 -4.99 -26.61 17.16
N PHE A 39 -5.28 -25.32 17.01
CA PHE A 39 -5.21 -24.66 15.71
C PHE A 39 -3.75 -24.32 15.33
N ARG A 40 -3.59 -24.06 14.04
CA ARG A 40 -2.33 -23.66 13.40
C ARG A 40 -2.56 -22.38 12.63
N VAL A 41 -1.56 -21.51 12.53
CA VAL A 41 -1.65 -20.23 11.84
C VAL A 41 -0.52 -20.04 10.86
N TYR A 42 -0.77 -19.20 9.86
CA TYR A 42 0.28 -18.38 9.27
C TYR A 42 -0.03 -16.92 9.58
N LEU A 43 1.02 -16.11 9.72
CA LEU A 43 0.89 -14.68 10.00
C LEU A 43 0.84 -13.91 8.68
N ASP A 44 -0.12 -12.99 8.61
CA ASP A 44 -0.46 -12.24 7.40
C ASP A 44 -0.32 -10.73 7.66
N PRO A 45 0.79 -10.11 7.21
CA PRO A 45 0.94 -8.66 7.11
C PRO A 45 -0.09 -8.07 6.15
N HIS A 46 -1.22 -7.67 6.71
CA HIS A 46 -2.43 -7.36 5.97
C HIS A 46 -2.54 -5.86 5.66
N GLN A 47 -3.03 -5.59 4.45
CA GLN A 47 -3.42 -4.26 4.00
C GLN A 47 -4.54 -4.39 2.97
N ASP A 48 -5.42 -3.40 2.93
CA ASP A 48 -6.29 -3.12 1.79
C ASP A 48 -6.10 -1.66 1.44
N ILE A 49 -5.84 -1.31 0.18
CA ILE A 49 -5.72 0.11 -0.24
C ILE A 49 -4.77 0.89 0.69
N TRP A 50 -3.63 0.30 1.04
CA TRP A 50 -2.57 0.89 1.84
C TRP A 50 -2.91 1.19 3.31
N SER A 51 -3.89 2.03 3.62
CA SER A 51 -4.16 2.54 4.97
C SER A 51 -5.63 2.88 5.18
N ARG A 52 -6.08 2.87 6.44
CA ARG A 52 -7.44 3.37 6.79
C ARG A 52 -7.65 4.83 6.49
N PHE A 53 -6.56 5.59 6.35
CA PHE A 53 -6.60 7.00 5.96
C PHE A 53 -6.59 7.20 4.44
N SER A 54 -6.45 6.13 3.65
CA SER A 54 -6.57 6.11 2.18
C SER A 54 -7.74 5.25 1.70
N GLY A 55 -8.66 4.88 2.60
CA GLY A 55 -9.89 4.17 2.25
C GLY A 55 -9.87 2.65 2.45
N GLY A 56 -8.85 2.09 3.12
CA GLY A 56 -8.79 0.67 3.45
C GLY A 56 -8.19 0.37 4.83
N SER A 57 -7.07 -0.36 4.91
CA SER A 57 -6.38 -0.77 6.15
C SER A 57 -4.91 -1.11 5.89
N GLY A 58 -4.08 -1.22 6.92
CA GLY A 58 -2.71 -1.73 6.78
C GLY A 58 -1.63 -0.81 7.36
N ALA A 59 -1.08 0.07 6.53
CA ALA A 59 0.03 0.96 6.83
C ALA A 59 -0.33 2.09 7.82
N PRO A 60 0.61 2.46 8.72
CA PRO A 60 0.42 3.54 9.69
C PRO A 60 0.32 4.91 9.01
N TYR A 61 -0.35 5.85 9.69
CA TYR A 61 -0.59 7.21 9.19
C TYR A 61 0.69 7.93 8.75
N TRP A 62 1.81 7.73 9.45
CA TRP A 62 3.07 8.44 9.18
C TRP A 62 3.61 8.17 7.77
N THR A 63 3.25 7.04 7.16
CA THR A 63 3.65 6.71 5.78
C THR A 63 3.10 7.70 4.76
N LEU A 64 1.93 8.30 5.01
CA LEU A 64 1.29 9.23 4.07
C LEU A 64 2.07 10.56 4.01
N PRO A 65 2.33 11.27 5.13
CA PRO A 65 3.21 12.44 5.11
C PRO A 65 4.66 12.13 4.68
N ALA A 66 5.20 10.95 5.01
CA ALA A 66 6.52 10.54 4.51
C ALA A 66 6.57 10.56 2.98
N CYS A 67 5.51 10.08 2.32
CA CYS A 67 5.30 10.14 0.86
C CYS A 67 4.96 11.55 0.32
N GLY A 68 5.03 12.60 1.13
CA GLY A 68 4.70 13.97 0.73
C GLY A 68 3.20 14.21 0.56
N ILE A 69 2.35 13.37 1.17
CA ILE A 69 0.90 13.40 1.01
C ILE A 69 0.21 14.02 2.23
N ASN A 70 -0.79 14.86 1.97
CA ASN A 70 -1.77 15.35 2.92
C ASN A 70 -3.08 14.55 2.81
N PRO A 71 -3.28 13.51 3.64
CA PRO A 71 -4.47 12.67 3.57
C PRO A 71 -5.77 13.40 3.93
N ARG A 72 -5.70 14.56 4.60
CA ARG A 72 -6.90 15.36 4.95
C ARG A 72 -7.64 15.92 3.73
N ASN A 73 -7.00 15.90 2.57
CA ASN A 73 -7.57 16.43 1.35
C ASN A 73 -8.06 15.33 0.38
N PHE A 74 -7.92 14.03 0.70
CA PHE A 74 -8.29 12.95 -0.22
C PHE A 74 -9.74 12.99 -0.70
N THR A 75 -10.71 13.17 0.19
CA THR A 75 -12.13 13.27 -0.20
C THR A 75 -12.38 14.52 -1.04
N ALA A 76 -11.69 15.63 -0.76
CA ALA A 76 -11.82 16.86 -1.52
C ALA A 76 -11.27 16.74 -2.95
N THR A 77 -10.12 16.08 -3.08
CA THR A 77 -9.45 15.84 -4.36
C THR A 77 -10.04 14.64 -5.10
N GLY A 78 -10.84 13.80 -4.45
CA GLY A 78 -11.31 12.53 -5.01
C GLY A 78 -10.18 11.51 -5.22
N THR A 79 -9.02 11.69 -4.60
CA THR A 79 -7.84 10.82 -4.78
C THR A 79 -7.91 9.55 -3.94
N ALA A 80 -8.84 9.49 -2.99
CA ALA A 80 -9.31 8.26 -2.33
C ALA A 80 -10.78 8.45 -1.89
N ILE A 81 -11.53 7.35 -1.83
CA ILE A 81 -12.81 7.27 -1.15
C ILE A 81 -12.56 6.76 0.26
N ILE A 82 -12.92 7.55 1.27
CA ILE A 82 -12.80 7.18 2.67
C ILE A 82 -14.21 6.91 3.21
N HIS A 83 -14.44 5.71 3.75
CA HIS A 83 -15.76 5.27 4.21
C HIS A 83 -16.39 6.26 5.22
N SER A 84 -15.65 6.69 6.23
CA SER A 84 -16.15 7.62 7.26
C SER A 84 -16.40 9.04 6.74
N GLU A 85 -15.91 9.38 5.55
CA GLU A 85 -16.08 10.69 4.93
C GLU A 85 -17.05 10.65 3.73
N TYR A 86 -17.59 9.48 3.40
CA TYR A 86 -18.46 9.32 2.23
C TYR A 86 -19.85 9.94 2.47
N PRO A 87 -20.48 10.58 1.47
CA PRO A 87 -19.93 10.96 0.17
C PRO A 87 -19.11 12.27 0.23
N SER A 88 -19.17 13.00 1.35
CA SER A 88 -18.39 14.22 1.55
C SER A 88 -18.04 14.44 3.03
N THR A 89 -16.90 15.08 3.28
CA THR A 89 -16.46 15.43 4.65
C THR A 89 -17.39 16.37 5.40
N SER A 90 -18.18 17.18 4.69
CA SER A 90 -19.08 18.17 5.31
C SER A 90 -20.45 17.60 5.68
N LYS A 91 -20.87 16.52 5.02
CA LYS A 91 -22.14 15.83 5.23
C LYS A 91 -21.93 14.33 4.98
N PRO A 92 -21.22 13.63 5.88
CA PRO A 92 -20.97 12.21 5.70
C PRO A 92 -22.24 11.41 6.00
N THR A 93 -22.51 10.42 5.15
CA THR A 93 -23.48 9.34 5.32
C THR A 93 -22.79 8.01 4.95
N PRO A 94 -21.88 7.50 5.80
CA PRO A 94 -21.11 6.28 5.52
C PRO A 94 -21.96 5.06 5.16
N GLU A 95 -23.16 4.96 5.72
CA GLU A 95 -24.15 3.93 5.40
C GLU A 95 -24.61 3.91 3.94
N ASP A 96 -24.49 5.04 3.23
CA ASP A 96 -24.82 5.16 1.81
C ASP A 96 -23.65 4.73 0.90
N LEU A 97 -22.49 4.36 1.46
CA LEU A 97 -21.34 3.92 0.68
C LEU A 97 -21.73 2.71 -0.18
N PRO A 98 -21.62 2.81 -1.52
CA PRO A 98 -21.99 1.70 -2.39
C PRO A 98 -21.16 0.45 -2.10
N ALA A 99 -21.81 -0.71 -2.12
CA ALA A 99 -21.13 -1.98 -1.91
C ALA A 99 -19.94 -2.14 -2.87
N MET A 100 -18.83 -2.65 -2.34
CA MET A 100 -17.58 -2.91 -3.07
C MET A 100 -16.92 -1.70 -3.74
N ILE A 101 -17.41 -0.47 -3.55
CA ILE A 101 -16.79 0.73 -4.15
C ILE A 101 -15.36 0.97 -3.67
N TRP A 102 -15.00 0.44 -2.48
CA TRP A 102 -13.68 0.58 -1.90
C TRP A 102 -12.57 0.05 -2.82
N SER A 103 -12.82 -1.01 -3.60
CA SER A 103 -11.83 -1.58 -4.52
C SER A 103 -11.47 -0.63 -5.66
N THR A 104 -12.38 0.31 -5.99
CA THR A 104 -12.08 1.36 -6.98
C THR A 104 -10.96 2.30 -6.53
N ASN A 105 -10.62 2.32 -5.24
CA ASN A 105 -9.47 3.07 -4.74
C ASN A 105 -8.14 2.59 -5.33
N TYR A 106 -8.00 1.30 -5.71
CA TYR A 106 -6.80 0.81 -6.39
C TYR A 106 -6.51 1.58 -7.69
N GLY A 107 -7.56 2.09 -8.36
CA GLY A 107 -7.44 2.92 -9.57
C GLY A 107 -7.34 4.42 -9.31
N ARG A 108 -7.27 4.87 -8.05
CA ARG A 108 -7.18 6.29 -7.69
C ARG A 108 -5.75 6.71 -7.37
N LEU A 109 -5.49 8.00 -7.54
CA LEU A 109 -4.15 8.59 -7.43
C LEU A 109 -3.44 8.27 -6.12
N ALA A 110 -4.14 8.24 -4.97
CA ALA A 110 -3.49 7.94 -3.70
C ALA A 110 -2.92 6.52 -3.67
N SER A 111 -3.75 5.51 -3.95
CA SER A 111 -3.32 4.11 -3.96
C SER A 111 -2.23 3.88 -5.01
N GLN A 112 -2.45 4.35 -6.24
CA GLN A 112 -1.49 4.21 -7.34
C GLN A 112 -0.12 4.79 -6.98
N THR A 113 -0.11 5.98 -6.38
CA THR A 113 1.14 6.63 -5.95
C THR A 113 1.83 5.87 -4.83
N LEU A 114 1.08 5.46 -3.79
CA LEU A 114 1.65 4.82 -2.60
C LEU A 114 2.30 3.47 -2.94
N PHE A 115 1.64 2.64 -3.76
CA PHE A 115 2.21 1.37 -4.19
C PHE A 115 3.41 1.55 -5.12
N THR A 116 3.40 2.53 -6.03
CA THR A 116 4.59 2.83 -6.85
C THR A 116 5.76 3.27 -5.99
N LEU A 117 5.54 4.14 -4.99
CA LEU A 117 6.62 4.55 -4.08
C LEU A 117 7.16 3.36 -3.27
N PHE A 118 6.28 2.48 -2.79
CA PHE A 118 6.69 1.31 -2.00
C PHE A 118 7.47 0.28 -2.82
N PHE A 119 7.04 -0.05 -4.03
CA PHE A 119 7.64 -1.13 -4.82
C PHE A 119 8.71 -0.66 -5.82
N ALA A 120 8.55 0.53 -6.39
CA ALA A 120 9.35 1.01 -7.52
C ALA A 120 9.80 2.48 -7.36
N GLY A 121 9.88 2.98 -6.12
CA GLY A 121 10.28 4.36 -5.82
C GLY A 121 11.70 4.71 -6.28
N ARG A 122 12.64 3.75 -6.31
CA ARG A 122 13.98 4.00 -6.86
C ARG A 122 13.96 4.26 -8.36
N GLU A 123 13.11 3.51 -9.07
CA GLU A 123 12.98 3.58 -10.53
C GLU A 123 12.23 4.86 -10.93
N PHE A 124 11.01 5.03 -10.42
CA PHE A 124 10.10 6.07 -10.90
C PHE A 124 10.06 7.33 -10.04
N ALA A 125 10.64 7.31 -8.84
CA ALA A 125 10.64 8.46 -7.94
C ALA A 125 12.03 8.72 -7.32
N PRO A 126 13.13 8.78 -8.11
CA PRO A 126 14.49 8.89 -7.57
C PRO A 126 14.74 10.16 -6.73
N LYS A 127 13.99 11.26 -6.97
CA LYS A 127 14.09 12.48 -6.16
C LYS A 127 13.42 12.34 -4.79
N CYS A 128 12.60 11.31 -4.58
CA CYS A 128 11.88 11.11 -3.32
C CYS A 128 12.79 10.47 -2.27
N ILE A 129 13.56 11.30 -1.55
CA ILE A 129 14.53 10.88 -0.54
C ILE A 129 14.19 11.48 0.84
N ILE A 130 14.23 10.64 1.88
CA ILE A 130 14.13 11.03 3.30
C ILE A 130 15.24 10.33 4.08
N ASP A 131 15.89 11.05 4.99
CA ASP A 131 17.03 10.60 5.79
C ASP A 131 18.18 10.00 4.95
N GLY A 132 18.37 10.52 3.74
CA GLY A 132 19.40 10.04 2.80
C GLY A 132 19.06 8.72 2.10
N GLN A 133 17.84 8.22 2.28
CA GLN A 133 17.34 6.98 1.72
C GLN A 133 16.18 7.24 0.75
N ASN A 134 16.12 6.52 -0.38
CA ASN A 134 14.97 6.60 -1.28
C ASN A 134 13.70 6.10 -0.55
N ILE A 135 12.56 6.71 -0.83
CA ILE A 135 11.27 6.41 -0.20
C ILE A 135 10.89 4.92 -0.28
N GLN A 136 11.27 4.22 -1.36
CA GLN A 136 11.08 2.77 -1.47
C GLN A 136 11.79 2.04 -0.34
N ASP A 137 13.10 2.28 -0.20
CA ASP A 137 13.92 1.62 0.80
C ASP A 137 13.48 1.98 2.21
N TYR A 138 13.09 3.24 2.43
CA TYR A 138 12.56 3.71 3.71
C TYR A 138 11.29 2.95 4.09
N LEU A 139 10.28 2.92 3.22
CA LEU A 139 9.03 2.24 3.54
C LEU A 139 9.19 0.73 3.65
N GLN A 140 9.94 0.10 2.74
CA GLN A 140 10.16 -1.35 2.78
C GLN A 140 10.93 -1.78 4.02
N SER A 141 12.02 -1.07 4.38
CA SER A 141 12.79 -1.41 5.57
C SER A 141 11.97 -1.28 6.85
N HIS A 142 11.22 -0.18 7.02
CA HIS A 142 10.34 0.00 8.18
C HIS A 142 9.22 -1.05 8.25
N PHE A 143 8.56 -1.37 7.13
CA PHE A 143 7.56 -2.42 7.08
C PHE A 143 8.13 -3.79 7.47
N ILE A 144 9.24 -4.18 6.84
CA ILE A 144 9.90 -5.48 7.09
C ILE A 144 10.40 -5.55 8.54
N ASP A 145 11.02 -4.48 9.05
CA ASP A 145 11.51 -4.45 10.42
C ASP A 145 10.37 -4.47 11.44
N ALA A 146 9.24 -3.80 11.20
CA ALA A 146 8.08 -3.89 12.09
C ALA A 146 7.56 -5.34 12.21
N VAL A 147 7.45 -6.07 11.10
CA VAL A 147 7.07 -7.49 11.12
C VAL A 147 8.17 -8.34 11.78
N ALA A 148 9.43 -8.06 11.49
CA ALA A 148 10.57 -8.74 12.11
C ALA A 148 10.62 -8.52 13.64
N GLN A 149 10.22 -7.35 14.15
CA GLN A 149 10.13 -7.11 15.59
C GLN A 149 9.06 -7.99 16.25
N LEU A 150 7.92 -8.21 15.59
CA LEU A 150 6.95 -9.20 16.09
C LEU A 150 7.55 -10.62 16.07
N ALA A 151 8.20 -11.02 14.99
CA ALA A 151 8.84 -12.34 14.89
C ALA A 151 9.93 -12.53 15.97
N GLN A 152 10.75 -11.52 16.23
CA GLN A 152 11.75 -11.50 17.30
C GLN A 152 11.08 -11.62 18.66
N ARG A 153 10.02 -10.84 18.92
CA ARG A 153 9.28 -10.88 20.18
C ARG A 153 8.66 -12.26 20.44
N ILE A 154 8.13 -12.91 19.40
CA ILE A 154 7.63 -14.29 19.46
C ILE A 154 8.77 -15.25 19.77
N ARG A 155 9.91 -15.17 19.07
CA ARG A 155 11.07 -16.02 19.31
C ARG A 155 11.56 -15.92 20.76
N ASP A 156 11.65 -14.71 21.30
CA ASP A 156 12.22 -14.49 22.63
C ASP A 156 11.30 -14.92 23.77
N ASN A 157 9.98 -14.76 23.61
CA ASN A 157 9.02 -14.94 24.71
C ASN A 157 8.05 -16.12 24.52
N ALA A 158 8.02 -16.71 23.31
CA ALA A 158 7.06 -17.74 22.94
C ALA A 158 7.58 -18.61 21.78
N SER A 159 8.86 -18.99 21.83
CA SER A 159 9.49 -19.88 20.85
C SER A 159 8.75 -21.21 20.70
N ASP A 160 8.05 -21.66 21.74
CA ASP A 160 7.17 -22.83 21.70
C ASP A 160 5.99 -22.69 20.73
N LEU A 161 5.67 -21.48 20.25
CA LEU A 161 4.68 -21.25 19.22
C LEU A 161 5.25 -21.46 17.81
N LEU A 162 6.56 -21.29 17.60
CA LEU A 162 7.21 -21.47 16.29
C LEU A 162 7.21 -22.96 15.92
N ASP A 163 6.97 -23.25 14.64
CA ASP A 163 6.82 -24.60 14.05
C ASP A 163 5.68 -25.46 14.62
N GLU A 164 5.15 -25.13 15.80
CA GLU A 164 4.01 -25.79 16.39
C GLU A 164 2.73 -25.04 16.06
N CYS A 165 2.52 -23.82 16.56
CA CYS A 165 1.30 -23.05 16.28
C CYS A 165 1.44 -22.18 15.04
N ILE A 166 2.58 -21.50 14.89
CA ILE A 166 2.89 -20.58 13.80
C ILE A 166 3.71 -21.36 12.78
N LEU A 167 3.10 -21.65 11.64
CA LEU A 167 3.72 -22.45 10.57
C LEU A 167 4.57 -21.60 9.63
N GLY A 168 4.28 -20.31 9.53
CA GLY A 168 4.84 -19.49 8.47
C GLY A 168 4.28 -18.08 8.40
N TRP A 169 4.70 -17.39 7.35
CA TRP A 169 4.47 -15.97 7.14
C TRP A 169 4.16 -15.70 5.67
N ASP A 170 3.21 -14.80 5.44
CA ASP A 170 3.05 -14.09 4.16
C ASP A 170 3.93 -12.83 4.17
N SER A 171 4.34 -12.38 2.99
CA SER A 171 5.08 -11.12 2.82
C SER A 171 4.18 -9.89 2.88
N MET A 172 3.01 -9.95 2.24
CA MET A 172 2.04 -8.85 2.19
C MET A 172 0.73 -9.36 1.59
N ASN A 173 -0.41 -9.04 2.21
CA ASN A 173 -1.72 -9.29 1.61
C ASN A 173 -1.88 -8.51 0.29
N GLU A 174 -2.25 -9.22 -0.78
CA GLU A 174 -2.71 -8.66 -2.06
C GLU A 174 -1.91 -7.43 -2.52
N PRO A 175 -0.60 -7.58 -2.78
CA PRO A 175 0.22 -6.47 -3.24
C PRO A 175 -0.34 -5.94 -4.57
N ALA A 176 -0.30 -4.62 -4.75
CA ALA A 176 -0.76 -3.96 -5.97
C ALA A 176 0.41 -3.27 -6.68
N GLU A 177 0.37 -3.23 -8.02
CA GLU A 177 1.44 -2.69 -8.85
C GLU A 177 1.54 -1.15 -8.83
N GLY A 178 0.51 -0.47 -8.34
CA GLY A 178 0.39 0.97 -8.51
C GLY A 178 0.42 1.35 -9.99
N PHE A 179 1.24 2.34 -10.35
CA PHE A 179 1.49 2.72 -11.74
C PHE A 179 2.46 1.79 -12.50
N CYS A 180 3.09 0.79 -11.88
CA CYS A 180 4.09 -0.02 -12.61
C CYS A 180 3.44 -0.79 -13.77
N GLY A 181 3.96 -0.62 -14.98
CA GLY A 181 3.38 -1.21 -16.21
C GLY A 181 2.18 -0.44 -16.76
N TYR A 182 1.87 0.75 -16.22
CA TYR A 182 0.72 1.53 -16.67
C TYR A 182 0.95 2.09 -18.08
N GLU A 183 0.08 1.70 -19.02
CA GLU A 183 0.27 1.95 -20.45
C GLU A 183 0.18 3.43 -20.85
N ASP A 184 -0.69 4.22 -20.22
CA ASP A 184 -0.87 5.64 -20.57
C ASP A 184 -1.44 6.45 -19.39
N LEU A 185 -0.68 7.43 -18.90
CA LEU A 185 -1.02 8.30 -17.78
C LEU A 185 -2.01 9.43 -18.12
N ASN A 186 -2.71 9.42 -19.26
CA ASN A 186 -3.70 10.43 -19.65
C ASN A 186 -4.92 10.61 -18.68
N LYS A 187 -4.87 10.05 -17.47
CA LYS A 187 -5.81 10.30 -16.37
C LYS A 187 -5.39 11.52 -15.54
N SER A 188 -6.38 12.19 -14.94
CA SER A 188 -6.18 13.52 -14.37
C SER A 188 -5.44 13.52 -13.02
N LEU A 189 -4.13 13.78 -13.06
CA LEU A 189 -3.30 14.16 -11.91
C LEU A 189 -3.69 15.53 -11.32
N ARG A 190 -4.41 16.34 -12.11
CA ARG A 190 -4.83 17.72 -11.80
C ARG A 190 -5.72 17.79 -10.56
N LEU A 191 -6.57 16.79 -10.33
CA LEU A 191 -7.37 16.69 -9.11
C LEU A 191 -6.49 16.68 -7.85
N GLY A 192 -5.37 15.96 -7.87
CA GLY A 192 -4.41 15.93 -6.77
C GLY A 192 -3.74 17.28 -6.53
N MET A 193 -3.63 18.11 -7.58
CA MET A 193 -3.14 19.50 -7.50
C MET A 193 -4.23 20.54 -7.25
N GLY A 194 -5.44 20.10 -6.94
CA GLY A 194 -6.53 20.98 -6.52
C GLY A 194 -7.33 21.62 -7.65
N ALA A 195 -7.07 21.24 -8.90
CA ALA A 195 -7.80 21.72 -10.07
C ALA A 195 -9.12 20.94 -10.24
N ALA A 196 -10.21 21.67 -10.51
CA ALA A 196 -11.51 21.07 -10.77
C ALA A 196 -11.49 20.27 -12.08
N GLN A 197 -12.13 19.11 -12.10
CA GLN A 197 -12.19 18.21 -13.27
C GLN A 197 -13.60 17.66 -13.44
N THR A 198 -14.04 17.55 -14.70
CA THR A 198 -15.24 16.82 -15.07
C THR A 198 -14.83 15.41 -15.46
N VAL A 199 -15.30 14.42 -14.71
CA VAL A 199 -14.96 13.00 -14.89
C VAL A 199 -16.21 12.19 -15.22
N ASP A 200 -16.00 11.06 -15.88
CA ASP A 200 -17.05 10.10 -16.14
C ASP A 200 -17.46 9.41 -14.84
N HIS A 201 -18.76 9.39 -14.58
CA HIS A 201 -19.35 8.62 -13.51
C HIS A 201 -19.84 7.29 -14.08
N TRP A 202 -19.55 6.22 -13.36
CA TRP A 202 -19.83 4.86 -13.77
C TRP A 202 -20.69 4.16 -12.71
N VAL A 203 -21.66 3.39 -13.17
CA VAL A 203 -22.50 2.53 -12.34
C VAL A 203 -22.36 1.09 -12.80
N PHE A 204 -22.47 0.15 -11.87
CA PHE A 204 -22.46 -1.27 -12.22
C PHE A 204 -23.88 -1.75 -12.52
N SER A 205 -24.08 -2.35 -13.68
CA SER A 205 -25.35 -2.93 -14.13
C SER A 205 -25.21 -4.45 -14.30
N SER A 206 -26.31 -5.15 -14.59
CA SER A 206 -26.28 -6.58 -14.90
C SER A 206 -25.41 -6.93 -16.13
N MET A 207 -25.12 -5.97 -17.00
CA MET A 207 -24.23 -6.13 -18.16
C MET A 207 -22.81 -5.60 -17.89
N GLY A 208 -22.47 -5.29 -16.64
CA GLY A 208 -21.18 -4.72 -16.24
C GLY A 208 -21.20 -3.20 -16.07
N PRO A 209 -20.02 -2.55 -16.00
CA PRO A 209 -19.89 -1.12 -15.76
C PRO A 209 -20.40 -0.31 -16.95
N LYS A 210 -21.22 0.70 -16.66
CA LYS A 210 -21.79 1.62 -17.65
C LYS A 210 -21.62 3.06 -17.19
N LYS A 211 -21.15 3.93 -18.08
CA LYS A 211 -21.18 5.38 -17.88
C LYS A 211 -22.64 5.84 -17.83
N ASP A 212 -23.06 6.47 -16.73
CA ASP A 212 -24.40 7.03 -16.60
C ASP A 212 -24.40 8.55 -16.83
N LYS A 213 -23.42 9.26 -16.29
CA LYS A 213 -23.30 10.72 -16.36
C LYS A 213 -21.84 11.16 -16.26
N THR A 214 -21.64 12.47 -16.28
CA THR A 214 -20.40 13.10 -15.85
C THR A 214 -20.63 13.82 -14.53
N VAL A 215 -19.58 13.91 -13.70
CA VAL A 215 -19.59 14.66 -12.45
C VAL A 215 -18.39 15.59 -12.40
N THR A 216 -18.60 16.81 -11.93
CA THR A 216 -17.50 17.74 -11.67
C THR A 216 -17.05 17.57 -10.23
N ILE A 217 -15.78 17.23 -10.04
CA ILE A 217 -15.10 17.22 -8.75
C ILE A 217 -14.30 18.51 -8.68
N ASP A 218 -14.56 19.33 -7.66
CA ASP A 218 -13.87 20.60 -7.43
C ASP A 218 -13.19 20.60 -6.05
N PRO A 219 -11.86 20.38 -6.01
CA PRO A 219 -11.11 20.41 -4.76
C PRO A 219 -11.03 21.82 -4.13
N ARG A 220 -11.34 22.87 -4.91
CA ARG A 220 -11.22 24.29 -4.52
C ARG A 220 -9.82 24.67 -4.06
N GLY A 221 -8.81 24.24 -4.82
CA GLY A 221 -7.40 24.49 -4.53
C GLY A 221 -6.81 23.63 -3.42
N ARG A 222 -7.59 22.77 -2.76
CA ARG A 222 -7.04 21.78 -1.81
C ARG A 222 -6.25 20.74 -2.58
N LYS A 223 -5.01 20.51 -2.15
CA LYS A 223 -4.08 19.56 -2.78
C LYS A 223 -3.95 18.30 -1.96
N MET A 224 -3.80 17.16 -2.64
CA MET A 224 -3.42 15.90 -2.02
C MET A 224 -2.00 15.96 -1.45
N TRP A 225 -1.18 16.88 -1.93
CA TRP A 225 0.24 17.01 -1.56
C TRP A 225 0.42 17.87 -0.31
N ALA A 226 1.35 17.47 0.56
CA ALA A 226 1.68 18.19 1.78
C ALA A 226 2.23 19.58 1.45
N ASP A 227 1.84 20.60 2.21
CA ASP A 227 2.35 21.96 2.03
C ASP A 227 3.80 22.04 2.50
N ALA A 228 4.65 22.82 1.84
CA ALA A 228 6.05 23.00 2.25
C ALA A 228 6.20 23.51 3.70
N ALA A 229 5.22 24.30 4.18
CA ALA A 229 5.18 24.77 5.57
C ALA A 229 4.96 23.65 6.60
N THR A 230 4.52 22.45 6.18
CA THR A 230 4.35 21.31 7.09
C THR A 230 5.68 20.72 7.56
N GLU A 231 6.76 20.91 6.80
CA GLU A 231 8.10 20.43 7.11
C GLU A 231 9.11 21.58 6.97
N PRO A 232 9.13 22.55 7.91
CA PRO A 232 10.07 23.67 7.84
C PRO A 232 11.52 23.17 7.83
N ASN A 233 12.31 23.69 6.89
CA ASN A 233 13.68 23.22 6.61
C ASN A 233 13.78 21.74 6.23
N GLY A 234 12.69 21.17 5.69
CA GLY A 234 12.62 19.76 5.30
C GLY A 234 12.56 18.79 6.46
N VAL A 235 12.26 19.24 7.69
CA VAL A 235 12.18 18.35 8.87
C VAL A 235 10.73 18.21 9.31
N HIS A 236 10.24 16.97 9.40
CA HIS A 236 8.86 16.75 9.85
C HIS A 236 8.74 16.96 11.36
N PRO A 237 7.89 17.91 11.83
CA PRO A 237 7.89 18.35 13.23
C PRO A 237 7.50 17.25 14.23
N LYS A 238 6.69 16.27 13.81
CA LYS A 238 6.24 15.16 14.67
C LYS A 238 7.20 13.96 14.71
N TRP A 239 7.80 13.59 13.58
CA TRP A 239 8.52 12.33 13.43
C TRP A 239 10.02 12.51 13.20
N GLY A 240 10.47 13.72 12.86
CA GLY A 240 11.87 14.11 12.87
C GLY A 240 12.69 13.70 11.65
N TRP A 241 12.11 12.98 10.67
CA TRP A 241 12.81 12.69 9.43
C TRP A 241 13.15 13.99 8.68
N LYS A 242 14.22 13.92 7.90
CA LYS A 242 14.71 15.00 7.07
C LYS A 242 14.56 14.66 5.59
N ARG A 243 13.79 15.46 4.87
CA ARG A 243 13.59 15.38 3.44
C ARG A 243 14.79 15.96 2.70
N ASP A 244 15.15 15.32 1.59
CA ASP A 244 16.17 15.84 0.69
C ASP A 244 15.71 17.17 0.07
N PRO A 245 16.59 18.17 -0.08
CA PRO A 245 16.24 19.45 -0.70
C PRO A 245 15.68 19.33 -2.13
N GLY A 246 16.01 18.25 -2.86
CA GLY A 246 15.48 17.95 -4.18
C GLY A 246 14.03 17.44 -4.19
N TRP A 247 13.46 17.08 -3.04
CA TRP A 247 12.05 16.71 -2.92
C TRP A 247 11.22 17.90 -2.43
N GLU A 248 10.82 18.74 -3.38
CA GLU A 248 9.93 19.87 -3.10
C GLU A 248 8.51 19.40 -2.73
N LEU A 249 8.02 19.87 -1.57
CA LEU A 249 6.63 19.67 -1.13
C LEU A 249 5.69 20.72 -1.75
N GLY A 250 4.38 20.44 -1.73
CA GLY A 250 3.34 21.34 -2.25
C GLY A 250 3.01 21.11 -3.73
N THR A 251 3.76 20.22 -4.39
CA THR A 251 3.56 19.79 -5.76
C THR A 251 3.43 18.27 -5.88
N CYS A 252 2.93 17.82 -7.02
CA CYS A 252 2.81 16.40 -7.33
C CYS A 252 4.19 15.79 -7.55
N ILE A 253 4.48 14.66 -6.90
CA ILE A 253 5.77 14.00 -7.08
C ILE A 253 6.00 13.56 -8.53
N TRP A 254 4.95 13.30 -9.31
CA TRP A 254 5.13 12.98 -10.74
C TRP A 254 5.46 14.24 -11.56
N ALA A 255 4.95 15.41 -11.17
CA ALA A 255 5.40 16.68 -11.76
C ALA A 255 6.84 17.02 -11.35
N LEU A 256 7.23 16.69 -10.11
CA LEU A 256 8.62 16.80 -9.65
C LEU A 256 9.59 15.97 -10.51
N HIS A 257 9.10 14.91 -11.16
CA HIS A 257 9.87 14.06 -12.09
C HIS A 257 9.58 14.39 -13.56
N ASP A 258 9.05 15.58 -13.85
CA ASP A 258 8.81 16.09 -15.21
C ASP A 258 7.85 15.21 -16.03
N VAL A 259 7.04 14.38 -15.37
CA VAL A 259 6.06 13.49 -16.02
C VAL A 259 4.89 14.29 -16.60
N TRP A 260 4.54 15.39 -15.95
CA TRP A 260 3.49 16.30 -16.37
C TRP A 260 3.75 17.70 -15.81
N ASP A 261 3.23 18.70 -16.51
CA ASP A 261 3.34 20.10 -16.12
C ASP A 261 2.08 20.55 -15.36
N VAL A 262 2.25 21.15 -14.18
CA VAL A 262 1.12 21.53 -13.31
C VAL A 262 0.33 22.71 -13.89
N ASP A 263 1.02 23.66 -14.52
CA ASP A 263 0.43 24.93 -14.96
C ASP A 263 -0.41 24.77 -16.23
N SER A 264 0.13 24.12 -17.25
CA SER A 264 -0.60 23.74 -18.47
C SER A 264 -1.52 22.53 -18.25
N GLY A 265 -1.16 21.68 -17.29
CA GLY A 265 -1.80 20.39 -17.05
C GLY A 265 -1.50 19.34 -18.11
N GLU A 266 -0.50 19.55 -18.97
CA GLU A 266 -0.07 18.62 -20.02
C GLU A 266 0.69 17.42 -19.42
N VAL A 267 0.37 16.21 -19.87
CA VAL A 267 1.16 15.01 -19.55
C VAL A 267 2.31 14.92 -20.55
N LEU A 268 3.54 15.18 -20.07
CA LEU A 268 4.75 15.26 -20.88
C LEU A 268 5.31 13.86 -21.21
N LEU A 269 5.20 12.93 -20.25
CA LEU A 269 5.69 11.55 -20.37
C LEU A 269 4.53 10.56 -20.13
N PRO A 270 3.59 10.40 -21.09
CA PRO A 270 2.42 9.55 -20.90
C PRO A 270 2.76 8.07 -20.67
N TYR A 271 3.93 7.62 -21.15
CA TYR A 271 4.42 6.24 -21.05
C TYR A 271 5.43 6.03 -19.91
N TYR A 272 5.54 6.98 -18.97
CA TYR A 272 6.61 7.00 -17.96
C TYR A 272 6.74 5.71 -17.15
N PHE A 273 5.61 5.04 -16.85
CA PHE A 273 5.60 3.84 -16.03
C PHE A 273 5.45 2.53 -16.82
N ARG A 274 5.35 2.62 -18.15
CA ARG A 274 5.04 1.47 -19.03
C ARG A 274 6.17 0.43 -19.05
N GLN A 275 7.40 0.91 -18.91
CA GLN A 275 8.64 0.14 -19.03
C GLN A 275 9.67 0.72 -18.07
N HIS A 276 10.81 0.04 -17.89
CA HIS A 276 11.94 0.63 -17.16
C HIS A 276 12.40 1.91 -17.85
N LEU A 277 12.93 2.87 -17.08
CA LEU A 277 13.41 4.15 -17.61
C LEU A 277 14.59 3.99 -18.57
N ASN A 278 15.30 2.86 -18.50
CA ASN A 278 16.34 2.49 -19.46
C ASN A 278 15.80 1.93 -20.79
N GLY A 279 14.47 1.71 -20.90
CA GLY A 279 13.78 1.17 -22.07
C GLY A 279 13.50 -0.33 -22.04
N ASP A 280 13.94 -1.06 -21.01
CA ASP A 280 13.71 -2.49 -20.88
C ASP A 280 12.26 -2.81 -20.53
N LYS A 281 11.80 -3.99 -20.97
CA LYS A 281 10.48 -4.50 -20.64
C LYS A 281 10.34 -4.65 -19.12
N LEU A 282 9.25 -4.12 -18.58
CA LEU A 282 8.92 -4.19 -17.16
C LEU A 282 7.88 -5.28 -16.89
N GLU A 283 8.12 -6.09 -15.87
CA GLU A 283 7.19 -7.07 -15.33
C GLU A 283 7.13 -6.90 -13.80
N PHE A 284 6.03 -6.34 -13.29
CA PHE A 284 5.94 -5.91 -11.89
C PHE A 284 6.31 -7.02 -10.89
N THR A 285 5.85 -8.25 -11.15
CA THR A 285 6.09 -9.37 -10.25
C THR A 285 7.55 -9.79 -10.20
N GLU A 286 8.24 -9.80 -11.35
CA GLU A 286 9.66 -10.15 -11.46
C GLU A 286 10.58 -9.06 -10.94
N ASP A 287 10.27 -7.81 -11.26
CA ASP A 287 11.17 -6.67 -11.10
C ASP A 287 11.05 -5.98 -9.75
N PHE A 288 9.87 -6.02 -9.11
CA PHE A 288 9.61 -5.27 -7.87
C PHE A 288 9.03 -6.10 -6.74
N TRP A 289 8.03 -6.95 -7.00
CA TRP A 289 7.45 -7.80 -5.95
C TRP A 289 8.41 -8.91 -5.49
N ARG A 290 9.05 -9.63 -6.44
CA ARG A 290 9.98 -10.73 -6.11
C ARG A 290 11.16 -10.23 -5.25
N PRO A 291 11.87 -9.15 -5.60
CA PRO A 291 12.92 -8.61 -4.72
C PRO A 291 12.43 -8.25 -3.32
N HIS A 292 11.21 -7.70 -3.18
CA HIS A 292 10.63 -7.43 -1.87
C HIS A 292 10.39 -8.72 -1.06
N LEU A 293 9.80 -9.74 -1.69
CA LEU A 293 9.61 -11.06 -1.09
C LEU A 293 10.94 -11.69 -0.66
N GLU A 294 11.99 -11.57 -1.48
CA GLU A 294 13.32 -12.11 -1.19
C GLU A 294 13.93 -11.47 0.07
N VAL A 295 13.87 -10.14 0.19
CA VAL A 295 14.34 -9.42 1.38
C VAL A 295 13.51 -9.78 2.61
N PHE A 296 12.18 -9.77 2.48
CA PHE A 296 11.28 -10.16 3.56
C PHE A 296 11.56 -11.59 4.06
N SER A 297 11.67 -12.54 3.13
CA SER A 297 11.89 -13.96 3.44
C SER A 297 13.21 -14.20 4.15
N THR A 298 14.28 -13.52 3.70
CA THR A 298 15.59 -13.55 4.34
C THR A 298 15.48 -13.08 5.78
N ARG A 299 14.87 -11.91 5.99
CA ARG A 299 14.71 -11.31 7.31
C ARG A 299 13.90 -12.17 8.27
N ILE A 300 12.78 -12.72 7.82
CA ILE A 300 11.94 -13.57 8.65
C ILE A 300 12.65 -14.88 9.02
N ARG A 301 13.44 -15.46 8.12
CA ARG A 301 14.17 -16.71 8.40
C ARG A 301 15.35 -16.58 9.34
N GLU A 302 15.87 -15.37 9.54
CA GLU A 302 16.79 -15.10 10.66
C GLU A 302 16.11 -15.32 12.02
N LEU A 303 14.77 -15.23 12.07
CA LEU A 303 13.96 -15.25 13.28
C LEU A 303 13.12 -16.54 13.41
N HIS A 304 12.67 -17.09 12.29
CA HIS A 304 11.92 -18.34 12.19
C HIS A 304 12.53 -19.20 11.05
N PRO A 305 13.64 -19.92 11.30
CA PRO A 305 14.40 -20.61 10.24
C PRO A 305 13.58 -21.59 9.40
N GLU A 306 12.62 -22.26 10.05
CA GLU A 306 11.75 -23.28 9.47
C GLU A 306 10.40 -22.72 8.97
N ALA A 307 10.27 -21.39 8.89
CA ALA A 307 9.07 -20.73 8.38
C ALA A 307 8.68 -21.25 6.98
N ILE A 308 7.42 -21.66 6.83
CA ILE A 308 6.79 -21.81 5.53
C ILE A 308 6.52 -20.42 4.97
N LEU A 309 7.02 -20.13 3.77
CA LEU A 309 6.69 -18.89 3.07
C LEU A 309 5.35 -19.06 2.34
N PHE A 310 4.37 -18.25 2.72
CA PHE A 310 3.09 -18.18 2.04
C PHE A 310 3.24 -17.17 0.88
N ILE A 311 3.19 -17.69 -0.34
CA ILE A 311 3.49 -16.97 -1.57
C ILE A 311 2.20 -16.42 -2.17
N ALA A 312 1.95 -15.13 -1.95
CA ALA A 312 0.81 -14.37 -2.47
C ALA A 312 1.29 -13.19 -3.36
N PRO A 313 1.46 -13.40 -4.67
CA PRO A 313 1.59 -12.30 -5.64
C PRO A 313 0.28 -11.48 -5.74
N PRO A 314 0.24 -10.41 -6.55
CA PRO A 314 -1.00 -9.70 -6.84
C PRO A 314 -2.13 -10.65 -7.25
N VAL A 315 -3.37 -10.29 -6.90
CA VAL A 315 -4.53 -11.14 -7.14
C VAL A 315 -4.67 -11.47 -8.63
N PHE A 316 -4.91 -12.74 -8.95
CA PHE A 316 -4.97 -13.28 -10.32
C PHE A 316 -3.67 -13.25 -11.12
N VAL A 317 -2.52 -12.91 -10.51
CA VAL A 317 -1.22 -12.95 -11.17
C VAL A 317 -0.44 -14.19 -10.72
N PRO A 318 0.10 -15.00 -11.64
CA PRO A 318 0.95 -16.12 -11.26
C PRO A 318 2.28 -15.61 -10.66
N PRO A 319 2.86 -16.31 -9.70
CA PRO A 319 4.15 -15.92 -9.16
C PRO A 319 5.25 -16.14 -10.21
N PRO A 320 6.28 -15.28 -10.21
CA PRO A 320 7.50 -15.47 -10.98
C PRO A 320 8.27 -16.70 -10.50
N GLN A 321 9.35 -17.05 -11.21
CA GLN A 321 10.28 -18.06 -10.69
C GLN A 321 11.03 -17.49 -9.49
N ILE A 322 10.85 -18.10 -8.32
CA ILE A 322 11.56 -17.74 -7.09
C ILE A 322 12.69 -18.75 -6.88
N ASP A 323 13.89 -18.27 -6.57
CA ASP A 323 15.06 -19.12 -6.35
C ASP A 323 14.89 -20.01 -5.10
N GLU A 324 15.31 -21.28 -5.22
CA GLU A 324 15.24 -22.28 -4.16
C GLU A 324 16.04 -21.87 -2.91
N GLN A 325 17.03 -20.99 -3.02
CA GLN A 325 17.72 -20.40 -1.86
C GLN A 325 16.75 -19.65 -0.92
N TYR A 326 15.69 -19.07 -1.49
CA TYR A 326 14.63 -18.40 -0.76
C TYR A 326 13.43 -19.31 -0.49
N LEU A 327 13.17 -20.37 -1.24
CA LEU A 327 12.06 -21.29 -0.94
C LEU A 327 12.43 -22.38 0.07
N LYS A 328 13.65 -22.93 -0.01
CA LYS A 328 14.18 -24.00 0.85
C LYS A 328 13.23 -25.20 1.03
N GLY A 329 12.41 -25.51 0.02
CA GLY A 329 11.39 -26.55 0.05
C GLY A 329 10.26 -26.29 1.05
N ARG A 330 10.20 -25.08 1.65
CA ARG A 330 9.24 -24.69 2.68
C ARG A 330 8.46 -23.47 2.22
N CYS A 331 7.63 -23.66 1.19
CA CYS A 331 6.71 -22.64 0.69
C CYS A 331 5.33 -23.22 0.39
N CYS A 332 4.32 -22.37 0.43
CA CYS A 332 2.95 -22.68 0.08
C CYS A 332 2.42 -21.59 -0.87
N TYR A 333 1.77 -21.99 -1.96
CA TYR A 333 1.08 -21.03 -2.82
C TYR A 333 -0.25 -20.64 -2.18
N SER A 334 -0.43 -19.34 -1.88
CA SER A 334 -1.51 -18.85 -1.01
C SER A 334 -2.31 -17.71 -1.63
N THR A 335 -2.60 -17.79 -2.92
CA THR A 335 -3.35 -16.75 -3.63
C THR A 335 -4.83 -16.74 -3.29
N HIS A 336 -5.44 -15.59 -3.54
CA HIS A 336 -6.87 -15.40 -3.40
C HIS A 336 -7.58 -15.61 -4.73
N TYR A 337 -8.86 -15.98 -4.63
CA TYR A 337 -9.78 -16.08 -5.75
C TYR A 337 -11.07 -15.36 -5.41
N TYR A 338 -11.50 -14.47 -6.30
CA TYR A 338 -12.79 -13.80 -6.22
C TYR A 338 -13.55 -13.96 -7.52
N ASP A 339 -14.75 -14.52 -7.46
CA ASP A 339 -15.66 -14.43 -8.60
C ASP A 339 -16.19 -13.00 -8.70
N GLY A 340 -15.83 -12.27 -9.76
CA GLY A 340 -16.13 -10.85 -9.90
C GLY A 340 -17.62 -10.53 -9.86
N LEU A 341 -18.46 -11.41 -10.42
CA LEU A 341 -19.91 -11.22 -10.43
C LEU A 341 -20.51 -11.39 -9.03
N THR A 342 -20.15 -12.46 -8.33
CA THR A 342 -20.55 -12.72 -6.93
C THR A 342 -20.05 -11.62 -6.01
N LEU A 343 -18.79 -11.17 -6.20
CA LEU A 343 -18.17 -10.13 -5.39
C LEU A 343 -18.96 -8.81 -5.48
N VAL A 344 -19.25 -8.36 -6.71
CA VAL A 344 -19.94 -7.08 -6.93
C VAL A 344 -21.43 -7.17 -6.58
N SER A 345 -22.10 -8.27 -6.92
CA SER A 345 -23.55 -8.44 -6.68
C SER A 345 -23.88 -8.85 -5.24
N ARG A 346 -22.90 -9.37 -4.49
CA ARG A 346 -23.07 -10.04 -3.19
C ARG A 346 -24.10 -11.18 -3.23
N HIS A 347 -24.30 -11.79 -4.40
CA HIS A 347 -25.26 -12.86 -4.61
C HIS A 347 -24.58 -14.05 -5.30
N TRP A 348 -24.84 -15.26 -4.80
CA TRP A 348 -24.47 -16.51 -5.45
C TRP A 348 -25.69 -17.03 -6.21
N SER A 349 -25.63 -17.04 -7.54
CA SER A 349 -26.73 -17.52 -8.41
C SER A 349 -26.70 -19.02 -8.63
#